data_AF-A0A966UYH8-F1
#
_entry.id   AF-A0A966UYH8-F1
#
_cell.length_a   1.000
_cell.length_b   1.000
_cell.length_c   1.000
_cell.angle_alpha   90.00
_cell.angle_beta   90.00
_cell.angle_gamma   90.00
#
_symmetry.space_group_name_H-M   'P 1'
#
loop_
_entity.id
_entity.type
_entity.pdbx_description
1 polymer ?
#
loop_
_entity_poly.entity_id
_entity_poly.type
_entity_poly.pdbx_seq_one_letter_code
_entity_poly.pdbx_strand_id
1 'polypeptide(L)'
;MSRSFLAVSAAVLSALSLQSAPVLAQAAPPAAAANPASLETMNDLTLASAVSVCNLAVEQKVPVQSSVIAGAQSIAYVVTAKYGSQIAGSGKLEASQIVNGSIVQIVARVKEGCYPKIASADQKFVDSIIADFTKQVKAQQDKK
;
A
#
# COMPACT_ATOMS: atom_id res chain seq x y z
N MET A 1 -13.01 -63.55 47.03
CA MET A 1 -14.31 -64.07 46.54
C MET A 1 -15.07 -62.92 45.91
N SER A 2 -15.25 -62.89 44.60
CA SER A 2 -16.55 -62.61 43.97
C SER A 2 -16.44 -62.84 42.46
N ARG A 3 -17.45 -63.51 41.91
CA ARG A 3 -17.55 -64.02 40.54
C ARG A 3 -18.30 -63.02 39.65
N SER A 4 -17.92 -63.05 38.37
CA SER A 4 -18.59 -62.67 37.12
C SER A 4 -20.00 -62.08 37.16
N PHE A 5 -20.28 -61.09 36.28
CA PHE A 5 -21.36 -61.17 35.28
C PHE A 5 -21.06 -60.30 34.04
N LEU A 6 -21.23 -60.92 32.87
CA LEU A 6 -21.30 -60.34 31.52
C LEU A 6 -22.49 -59.38 31.38
N ALA A 7 -22.37 -58.36 30.52
CA ALA A 7 -23.35 -58.12 29.46
C ALA A 7 -22.93 -56.99 28.50
N VAL A 8 -22.84 -57.39 27.24
CA VAL A 8 -22.97 -56.66 25.97
C VAL A 8 -23.70 -55.31 26.05
N SER A 9 -23.13 -54.27 25.42
CA SER A 9 -23.90 -53.30 24.65
C SER A 9 -23.03 -52.78 23.51
N ALA A 10 -23.40 -53.22 22.31
CA ALA A 10 -22.98 -52.64 21.06
C ALA A 10 -23.60 -51.25 20.88
N ALA A 11 -23.02 -50.51 19.93
CA ALA A 11 -23.64 -49.51 19.08
C ALA A 11 -23.21 -48.05 19.30
N VAL A 12 -22.37 -47.64 18.33
CA VAL A 12 -22.56 -46.46 17.46
C VAL A 12 -21.93 -45.15 17.93
N LEU A 13 -20.90 -44.78 17.16
CA LEU A 13 -20.34 -43.44 17.03
C LEU A 13 -21.44 -42.39 16.82
N SER A 14 -21.36 -41.25 17.51
CA SER A 14 -21.52 -39.92 16.88
C SER A 14 -21.24 -38.78 17.86
N ALA A 15 -20.51 -37.79 17.32
CA ALA A 15 -20.42 -36.39 17.76
C ALA A 15 -19.67 -36.09 19.08
N LEU A 16 -18.34 -35.93 18.97
CA LEU A 16 -17.60 -35.00 19.80
C LEU A 16 -18.12 -33.58 19.54
N SER A 17 -18.92 -33.05 20.47
CA SER A 17 -19.23 -31.64 20.57
C SER A 17 -18.00 -30.88 21.04
N LEU A 18 -17.25 -30.29 20.09
CA LEU A 18 -16.23 -29.29 20.42
C LEU A 18 -16.91 -28.09 21.07
N GLN A 19 -16.49 -27.82 22.30
CA GLN A 19 -16.87 -26.67 23.10
C GLN A 19 -16.50 -25.38 22.37
N SER A 20 -17.52 -24.56 22.13
CA SER A 20 -17.42 -23.22 21.54
C SER A 20 -16.76 -22.25 22.51
N ALA A 21 -15.53 -21.82 22.20
CA ALA A 21 -14.97 -20.60 22.77
C ALA A 21 -15.85 -19.39 22.38
N PRO A 22 -16.02 -18.38 23.26
CA PRO A 22 -16.81 -17.21 22.92
C PRO A 22 -16.03 -16.38 21.90
N VAL A 23 -16.43 -16.50 20.64
CA VAL A 23 -16.07 -15.57 19.58
C VAL A 23 -16.73 -14.23 19.92
N LEU A 24 -15.93 -13.26 20.34
CA LEU A 24 -16.26 -11.84 20.19
C LEU A 24 -16.27 -11.53 18.69
N ALA A 25 -17.33 -11.97 18.00
CA ALA A 25 -17.71 -11.46 16.70
C ALA A 25 -18.31 -10.08 16.90
N GLN A 26 -17.44 -9.12 17.21
CA GLN A 26 -17.78 -7.72 17.03
C GLN A 26 -17.70 -7.49 15.53
N ALA A 27 -18.87 -7.53 14.87
CA ALA A 27 -18.99 -7.07 13.49
C ALA A 27 -18.29 -5.71 13.42
N ALA A 28 -17.22 -5.62 12.63
CA ALA A 28 -16.57 -4.35 12.39
C ALA A 28 -17.66 -3.36 11.99
N PRO A 29 -17.75 -2.18 12.63
CA PRO A 29 -18.75 -1.19 12.25
C PRO A 29 -18.62 -0.97 10.73
N PRO A 30 -19.74 -0.84 10.01
CA PRO A 30 -19.69 -0.55 8.58
C PRO A 30 -18.75 0.62 8.39
N ALA A 31 -17.67 0.41 7.62
CA ALA A 31 -16.70 1.46 7.35
C ALA A 31 -17.50 2.66 6.83
N ALA A 32 -17.50 3.77 7.60
CA ALA A 32 -18.07 5.01 7.13
C ALA A 32 -17.51 5.28 5.73
N ALA A 33 -18.37 5.66 4.78
CA ALA A 33 -17.95 5.92 3.41
C ALA A 33 -16.73 6.84 3.44
N ALA A 34 -15.56 6.26 3.14
CA ALA A 34 -14.32 7.00 3.26
C ALA A 34 -14.37 8.11 2.21
N ASN A 35 -14.30 9.36 2.66
CA ASN A 35 -14.21 10.48 1.73
C ASN A 35 -12.98 10.25 0.85
N PRO A 36 -13.06 10.46 -0.49
CA PRO A 36 -11.89 10.34 -1.34
C PRO A 36 -10.74 11.23 -0.86
N ALA A 37 -9.52 10.74 -0.98
CA ALA A 37 -8.33 11.56 -0.75
C ALA A 37 -8.37 12.75 -1.71
N SER A 38 -8.32 13.96 -1.16
CA SER A 38 -8.28 15.17 -1.98
C SER A 38 -6.97 15.25 -2.76
N LEU A 39 -6.95 16.02 -3.85
CA LEU A 39 -5.71 16.27 -4.59
C LEU A 39 -4.66 16.99 -3.74
N GLU A 40 -5.09 17.89 -2.85
CA GLU A 40 -4.22 18.56 -1.88
C GLU A 40 -3.60 17.55 -0.90
N THR A 41 -4.41 16.65 -0.34
CA THR A 41 -3.92 15.56 0.51
C THR A 41 -2.90 14.69 -0.22
N MET A 42 -3.17 14.30 -1.47
CA MET A 42 -2.21 13.52 -2.26
C MET A 42 -0.92 14.29 -2.52
N ASN A 43 -1.02 15.59 -2.80
CA ASN A 43 0.11 16.49 -2.97
C ASN A 43 0.98 16.55 -1.70
N ASP A 44 0.37 16.69 -0.53
CA ASP A 44 1.06 16.77 0.76
C ASP A 44 1.76 15.45 1.11
N LEU A 45 1.08 14.32 0.93
CA LEU A 45 1.65 12.99 1.15
C LEU A 45 2.85 12.73 0.24
N THR A 46 2.75 13.17 -1.01
CA THR A 46 3.84 13.07 -2.00
C THR A 46 5.00 13.98 -1.64
N LEU A 47 4.71 15.22 -1.24
CA LEU A 47 5.74 16.18 -0.82
C LEU A 47 6.49 15.69 0.41
N ALA A 48 5.79 15.25 1.45
CA ALA A 48 6.39 14.68 2.64
C ALA A 48 7.28 13.47 2.30
N SER A 49 6.81 12.59 1.40
CA SER A 49 7.58 11.45 0.93
C SER A 49 8.83 11.88 0.16
N ALA A 50 8.74 12.88 -0.72
CA ALA A 50 9.88 13.40 -1.46
C ALA A 50 10.93 14.04 -0.54
N VAL A 51 10.52 14.81 0.47
CA VAL A 51 11.42 15.35 1.50
C VAL A 51 12.13 14.22 2.25
N SER A 52 11.39 13.18 2.63
CA SER A 52 11.99 12.00 3.28
C SER A 52 13.01 11.31 2.37
N VAL A 53 12.69 11.10 1.09
CA VAL A 53 13.62 10.52 0.10
C VAL A 53 14.88 11.37 -0.01
N CYS A 54 14.73 12.68 -0.11
CA CYS A 54 15.87 13.59 -0.20
C CYS A 54 16.77 13.52 1.04
N ASN A 55 16.20 13.51 2.24
CA ASN A 55 16.97 13.35 3.47
C ASN A 55 17.68 12.00 3.53
N LEU A 56 16.98 10.91 3.17
CA LEU A 56 17.55 9.56 3.15
C LEU A 56 18.70 9.43 2.14
N ALA A 57 18.53 10.01 0.95
CA ALA A 57 19.54 9.91 -0.11
C ALA A 57 20.76 10.80 0.15
N VAL A 58 20.56 12.02 0.64
CA VAL A 58 21.65 12.98 0.84
C VAL A 58 22.44 12.68 2.12
N GLU A 59 21.74 12.54 3.24
CA GLU A 59 22.33 12.40 4.58
C GLU A 59 22.68 10.94 4.90
N GLN A 60 21.77 10.02 4.60
CA GLN A 60 21.92 8.61 4.97
C GLN A 60 22.43 7.73 3.83
N LYS A 61 22.68 8.31 2.64
CA LYS A 61 23.17 7.61 1.43
C LYS A 61 22.33 6.38 1.05
N VAL A 62 21.04 6.40 1.37
CA VAL A 62 20.10 5.36 0.94
C VAL A 62 19.78 5.57 -0.55
N PRO A 63 19.78 4.51 -1.38
CA PRO A 63 19.43 4.64 -2.79
C PRO A 63 18.08 5.34 -2.99
N VAL A 64 18.00 6.24 -3.96
CA VAL A 64 16.78 6.99 -4.25
C VAL A 64 15.68 6.03 -4.71
N GLN A 65 16.02 5.04 -5.53
CA GLN A 65 15.04 4.08 -6.05
C GLN A 65 14.29 3.33 -4.92
N SER A 66 15.00 2.78 -3.93
CA SER A 66 14.36 2.05 -2.83
C SER A 66 13.53 3.00 -1.95
N SER A 67 14.04 4.20 -1.68
CA SER A 67 13.35 5.21 -0.88
C SER A 67 12.07 5.71 -1.54
N VAL A 68 12.09 5.92 -2.86
CA VAL A 68 10.92 6.31 -3.66
C VAL A 68 9.85 5.22 -3.62
N ILE A 69 10.24 3.96 -3.81
CA ILE A 69 9.30 2.82 -3.77
C ILE A 69 8.67 2.72 -2.38
N ALA A 70 9.46 2.81 -1.32
CA ALA A 70 8.96 2.78 0.06
C ALA A 70 8.01 3.95 0.34
N GLY A 71 8.35 5.17 -0.09
CA GLY A 71 7.48 6.34 0.01
C GLY A 71 6.14 6.13 -0.71
N ALA A 72 6.17 5.64 -1.94
CA ALA A 72 4.96 5.36 -2.71
C ALA A 72 4.07 4.27 -2.07
N GLN A 73 4.68 3.22 -1.50
CA GLN A 73 3.96 2.20 -0.74
C GLN A 73 3.33 2.77 0.53
N SER A 74 4.03 3.67 1.23
CA SER A 74 3.48 4.37 2.40
C SER A 74 2.26 5.22 2.03
N ILE A 75 2.31 5.92 0.90
CA ILE A 75 1.15 6.68 0.40
C ILE A 75 0.00 5.73 0.10
N ALA A 76 0.23 4.64 -0.63
CA ALA A 76 -0.80 3.66 -0.94
C ALA A 76 -1.43 3.04 0.33
N TYR A 77 -0.62 2.78 1.36
CA TYR A 77 -1.11 2.33 2.66
C TYR A 77 -2.05 3.36 3.30
N VAL A 78 -1.63 4.63 3.36
CA VAL A 78 -2.46 5.71 3.93
C VAL A 78 -3.75 5.90 3.14
N VAL A 79 -3.67 5.94 1.81
CA VAL A 79 -4.83 6.12 0.92
C VAL A 79 -5.82 4.95 1.05
N THR A 80 -5.31 3.73 1.15
CA THR A 80 -6.15 2.54 1.34
C THR A 80 -6.81 2.54 2.72
N ALA A 81 -6.03 2.74 3.77
CA ALA A 81 -6.51 2.63 5.15
C ALA A 81 -7.45 3.77 5.56
N LYS A 82 -7.18 5.01 5.12
CA LYS A 82 -7.96 6.19 5.54
C LYS A 82 -9.01 6.64 4.54
N TYR A 83 -8.77 6.42 3.25
CA TYR A 83 -9.61 6.95 2.16
C TYR A 83 -10.26 5.84 1.33
N GLY A 84 -10.14 4.57 1.74
CA GLY A 84 -10.77 3.43 1.08
C GLY A 84 -10.28 3.23 -0.36
N SER A 85 -9.03 3.62 -0.65
CA SER A 85 -8.43 3.60 -1.98
C SER A 85 -9.09 4.55 -2.99
N GLN A 86 -9.86 5.53 -2.51
CA GLN A 86 -10.49 6.53 -3.37
C GLN A 86 -9.65 7.80 -3.45
N ILE A 87 -9.45 8.32 -4.66
CA ILE A 87 -8.81 9.62 -4.93
C ILE A 87 -9.78 10.51 -5.69
N ALA A 88 -9.90 11.77 -5.27
CA ALA A 88 -10.75 12.75 -5.92
C ALA A 88 -10.40 12.89 -7.41
N GLY A 89 -11.43 12.81 -8.29
CA GLY A 89 -11.25 12.90 -9.73
C GLY A 89 -10.76 11.62 -10.43
N SER A 90 -10.42 10.55 -9.69
CA SER A 90 -9.98 9.26 -10.25
C SER A 90 -10.82 8.06 -9.79
N GLY A 91 -11.65 8.22 -8.76
CA GLY A 91 -12.46 7.14 -8.21
C GLY A 91 -11.61 6.16 -7.37
N LYS A 92 -12.10 4.92 -7.23
CA LYS A 92 -11.39 3.86 -6.51
C LYS A 92 -10.28 3.29 -7.38
N LEU A 93 -9.07 3.24 -6.84
CA LEU A 93 -7.88 2.73 -7.51
C LEU A 93 -7.31 1.51 -6.80
N GLU A 94 -6.69 0.62 -7.57
CA GLU A 94 -5.91 -0.48 -7.02
C GLU A 94 -4.63 0.06 -6.35
N ALA A 95 -4.14 -0.64 -5.34
CA ALA A 95 -2.93 -0.22 -4.61
C ALA A 95 -1.73 -0.02 -5.55
N SER A 96 -1.58 -0.88 -6.56
CA SER A 96 -0.52 -0.77 -7.58
C SER A 96 -0.63 0.51 -8.41
N GLN A 97 -1.85 0.97 -8.71
CA GLN A 97 -2.08 2.21 -9.45
C GLN A 97 -1.71 3.42 -8.59
N ILE A 98 -2.05 3.40 -7.31
CA ILE A 98 -1.67 4.46 -6.36
C ILE A 98 -0.15 4.51 -6.19
N VAL A 99 0.51 3.36 -6.05
CA VAL A 99 1.98 3.27 -5.98
C VAL A 99 2.62 3.84 -7.24
N ASN A 100 2.22 3.36 -8.42
CA ASN A 100 2.83 3.79 -9.69
C ASN A 100 2.64 5.30 -9.93
N GLY A 101 1.45 5.84 -9.66
CA GLY A 101 1.21 7.27 -9.75
C GLY A 101 2.04 8.08 -8.75
N SER A 102 2.18 7.57 -7.52
CA SER A 102 2.97 8.23 -6.47
C SER A 102 4.46 8.24 -6.79
N ILE A 103 5.01 7.15 -7.38
CA ILE A 103 6.42 7.09 -7.78
C ILE A 103 6.77 8.26 -8.71
N VAL A 104 5.97 8.47 -9.75
CA VAL A 104 6.22 9.55 -10.72
C VAL A 104 6.20 10.92 -10.04
N GLN A 105 5.23 11.17 -9.16
CA GLN A 105 5.14 12.46 -8.48
C GLN A 105 6.26 12.67 -7.45
N ILE A 106 6.66 11.63 -6.70
CA ILE A 106 7.79 11.71 -5.77
C ILE A 106 9.07 12.00 -6.56
N VAL A 107 9.31 11.28 -7.65
CA VAL A 107 10.52 11.48 -8.49
C VAL A 107 10.58 12.89 -9.08
N ALA A 108 9.45 13.43 -9.54
CA ALA A 108 9.40 14.82 -10.03
C ALA A 108 9.83 15.81 -8.95
N ARG A 109 9.36 15.64 -7.71
CA ARG A 109 9.75 16.49 -6.57
C ARG A 109 11.20 16.27 -6.12
N VAL A 110 11.69 15.04 -6.18
CA VAL A 110 13.12 14.74 -5.93
C VAL A 110 13.99 15.47 -6.96
N LYS A 111 13.55 15.53 -8.22
CA LYS A 111 14.24 16.28 -9.28
C LYS A 111 14.32 17.78 -8.97
N GLU A 112 13.24 18.36 -8.43
CA GLU A 112 13.18 19.78 -8.07
C GLU A 112 13.94 20.09 -6.76
N GLY A 113 13.98 19.16 -5.80
CA GLY A 113 14.49 19.41 -4.46
C GLY A 113 15.96 19.08 -4.25
N CYS A 114 16.36 17.83 -4.50
CA CYS A 114 17.68 17.32 -4.10
C CYS A 114 18.50 16.69 -5.23
N TYR A 115 18.04 16.77 -6.48
CA TYR A 115 18.73 16.24 -7.65
C TYR A 115 20.24 16.52 -7.76
N PRO A 116 20.73 17.76 -7.55
CA PRO A 116 22.17 18.02 -7.66
C PRO A 116 22.98 17.41 -6.50
N LYS A 117 22.33 16.91 -5.45
CA LYS A 117 22.95 16.40 -4.22
C LYS A 117 22.94 14.86 -4.12
N ILE A 118 22.18 14.18 -4.99
CA ILE A 118 22.11 12.71 -5.03
C ILE A 118 23.17 12.12 -5.97
N ALA A 119 23.43 10.81 -5.85
CA ALA A 119 24.44 10.14 -6.66
C ALA A 119 24.06 10.09 -8.15
N SER A 120 25.03 10.04 -9.06
CA SER A 120 24.77 10.00 -10.51
C SER A 120 23.95 8.77 -10.94
N ALA A 121 24.06 7.65 -10.22
CA ALA A 121 23.21 6.48 -10.46
C ALA A 121 21.73 6.78 -10.14
N ASP A 122 21.47 7.48 -9.04
CA ASP A 122 20.13 7.89 -8.65
C ASP A 122 19.55 8.97 -9.59
N GLN A 123 20.40 9.88 -10.08
CA GLN A 123 20.02 10.85 -11.11
C GLN A 123 19.52 10.16 -12.38
N LYS A 124 20.22 9.12 -12.85
CA LYS A 124 19.77 8.32 -14.01
C LYS A 124 18.44 7.65 -13.77
N PHE A 125 18.20 7.13 -12.56
CA PHE A 125 16.90 6.57 -12.20
C PHE A 125 15.79 7.64 -12.28
N VAL A 126 16.00 8.81 -11.67
CA VAL A 126 15.07 9.93 -11.71
C VAL A 126 14.74 10.35 -13.15
N ASP A 127 15.77 10.52 -13.98
CA ASP A 127 15.61 10.90 -15.38
C ASP A 127 14.87 9.84 -16.19
N SER A 128 15.15 8.56 -15.97
CA SER A 128 14.48 7.45 -16.66
C SER A 128 12.97 7.46 -16.39
N ILE A 129 12.56 7.60 -15.12
CA ILE A 129 11.14 7.59 -14.75
C ILE A 129 10.41 8.78 -15.39
N ILE A 130 11.01 9.97 -15.38
CA ILE A 130 10.41 11.17 -16.00
C ILE A 130 10.34 11.05 -17.51
N ALA A 131 11.39 10.50 -18.14
CA ALA A 131 11.40 10.27 -19.58
C ALA A 131 10.31 9.28 -19.99
N ASP A 132 10.13 8.18 -19.26
CA ASP A 132 9.12 7.17 -19.57
C ASP A 132 7.71 7.69 -19.33
N PHE A 133 7.49 8.47 -18.26
CA PHE A 133 6.21 9.15 -18.06
C PHE A 133 5.89 10.14 -19.19
N THR A 134 6.87 10.94 -19.61
CA THR A 134 6.70 11.90 -20.72
C THR A 134 6.34 11.20 -22.03
N LYS A 135 6.98 10.05 -22.32
CA LYS A 135 6.63 9.23 -23.49
C LYS A 135 5.20 8.71 -23.40
N GLN A 136 4.78 8.23 -22.24
CA GLN A 136 3.41 7.73 -22.04
C GLN A 136 2.37 8.83 -22.23
N VAL A 137 2.60 10.03 -21.71
CA VAL A 137 1.69 11.18 -21.88
C VAL A 137 1.57 11.56 -23.36
N LYS A 138 2.70 11.67 -24.09
CA LYS A 138 2.67 11.96 -25.53
C LYS A 138 1.92 10.89 -26.32
N ALA A 139 2.19 9.61 -26.05
CA ALA A 139 1.50 8.51 -26.70
C ALA A 139 -0.01 8.46 -26.40
N GLN A 140 -0.47 9.05 -25.30
CA GLN A 140 -1.90 9.20 -25.00
C GLN A 140 -2.52 10.41 -25.71
N GLN A 141 -1.76 11.49 -25.89
CA GLN A 141 -2.19 12.67 -26.66
C GLN A 141 -2.33 12.35 -28.14
N ASP A 142 -1.42 11.57 -28.71
CA ASP A 142 -1.45 11.18 -30.13
C ASP A 142 -2.59 10.20 -30.47
N LYS A 143 -3.22 9.61 -29.45
CA LYS A 143 -4.36 8.67 -29.59
C LYS A 143 -5.73 9.33 -29.40
N LYS A 144 -5.76 10.64 -29.14
CA LYS A 144 -6.97 11.41 -28.84
C LYS A 144 -7.27 12.38 -29.96
#